data_AF-A0A914KZX6-F1
#
_entry.id   AF-A0A914KZX6-F1
#
_cell.length_a   1.000
_cell.length_b   1.000
_cell.length_c   1.000
_cell.angle_alpha   90.00
_cell.angle_beta   90.00
_cell.angle_gamma   90.00
#
_symmetry.space_group_name_H-M   'P 1'
#
loop_
_entity.id
_entity.type
_entity.pdbx_description
1 polymer ?
#
loop_
_entity_poly.entity_id
_entity_poly.type
_entity_poly.pdbx_seq_one_letter_code
_entity_poly.pdbx_strand_id
1 'polypeptide(L)'
;MISNKLTFILLLILLFIFIIFAELSVETTETTESNNECSCPTEKIFDSNVEDGEFKSPGFPDKYCAFLDCKWNIQPEESTYIFARVESFRTEAKYDILDFYQTRWNASKLLKVKQDSLSGERYQNPTNLLSSINGGLYFNFVTNGINHNFRGFKISFSRKSEGVNNYHFPCPQPFYFATNSVQRLPAFRLGLGDTCIFSINSTKAVKLTINRVNTDSEFGIKVFETESFPNRYEDDQEGQLAKIESSSFNSYPLIVKSRTESVIVLISSYEYDSEIVQVPYKIEFIAVENAQNEDFLQNQQSSTKLPSQQQPFTETYSTKLPSQQQPSTETYSTKLPSDNNSTTNNLLFSHIFIFILYLIIGILLFIIFFSHSTINKRLAVLENKIFNKNEGQDEAIEKSCLDTKTSEQQKIC
;
A
#
# COMPACT_ATOMS: atom_id res chain seq x y z
N MET A 1 62.09 -32.96 -3.64
CA MET A 1 61.43 -33.02 -2.30
C MET A 1 61.15 -31.66 -1.66
N ILE A 2 61.57 -30.51 -2.23
CA ILE A 2 61.34 -29.17 -1.62
C ILE A 2 60.01 -28.53 -2.08
N SER A 3 59.52 -28.86 -3.28
CA SER A 3 58.27 -28.29 -3.84
C SER A 3 57.02 -28.67 -3.03
N ASN A 4 56.86 -29.94 -2.59
CA ASN A 4 55.67 -30.35 -1.83
C ASN A 4 55.57 -29.74 -0.42
N LYS A 5 56.69 -29.35 0.21
CA LYS A 5 56.65 -28.74 1.54
C LYS A 5 56.15 -27.30 1.49
N LEU A 6 56.52 -26.55 0.45
CA LEU A 6 56.07 -25.16 0.29
C LEU A 6 54.57 -25.09 -0.04
N THR A 7 54.08 -26.00 -0.91
CA THR A 7 52.66 -26.09 -1.22
C THR A 7 51.81 -26.47 0.00
N PHE A 8 52.32 -27.38 0.83
CA PHE A 8 51.65 -27.79 2.06
C PHE A 8 51.58 -26.66 3.10
N ILE A 9 52.66 -25.90 3.25
CA ILE A 9 52.69 -24.71 4.14
C ILE A 9 51.73 -23.64 3.62
N LEU A 10 51.67 -23.40 2.31
CA LEU A 10 50.75 -22.43 1.72
C LEU A 10 49.28 -22.86 1.91
N LEU A 11 48.98 -24.16 1.79
CA LEU A 11 47.64 -24.69 2.04
C LEU A 11 47.21 -24.55 3.51
N LEU A 12 48.14 -24.76 4.45
CA LEU A 12 47.88 -24.55 5.88
C LEU A 12 47.62 -23.08 6.22
N ILE A 13 48.37 -22.16 5.60
CA ILE A 13 48.16 -20.72 5.79
C ILE A 13 46.79 -20.30 5.22
N LEU A 14 46.42 -20.80 4.03
CA LEU A 14 45.11 -20.52 3.44
C LEU A 14 43.95 -21.09 4.26
N LEU A 15 44.10 -22.31 4.81
CA LEU A 15 43.13 -22.92 5.70
C LEU A 15 42.96 -22.11 7.00
N PHE A 16 44.08 -21.62 7.57
CA PHE A 16 44.05 -20.82 8.79
C PHE A 16 43.40 -19.45 8.56
N ILE A 17 43.68 -18.81 7.42
CA ILE A 17 43.01 -17.56 7.01
C ILE A 17 41.51 -17.81 6.81
N PHE A 18 41.13 -18.93 6.18
CA PHE A 18 39.72 -19.28 5.98
C PHE A 18 38.99 -19.53 7.31
N ILE A 19 39.62 -20.19 8.28
CA ILE A 19 39.06 -20.41 9.63
C ILE A 19 38.87 -19.07 10.37
N ILE A 20 39.87 -18.17 10.31
CA ILE A 20 39.75 -16.83 10.90
C ILE A 20 38.63 -16.03 10.23
N PHE A 21 38.50 -16.08 8.91
CA PHE A 21 37.39 -15.43 8.20
C PHE A 21 36.03 -16.06 8.51
N ALA A 22 35.97 -17.39 8.70
CA ALA A 22 34.77 -18.09 9.12
C ALA A 22 34.34 -17.68 10.53
N GLU A 23 35.28 -17.58 11.48
CA GLU A 23 35.03 -17.10 12.85
C GLU A 23 34.66 -15.61 12.89
N LEU A 24 35.21 -14.77 12.01
CA LEU A 24 34.79 -13.37 11.84
C LEU A 24 33.43 -13.21 11.13
N SER A 25 32.94 -14.23 10.42
CA SER A 25 31.65 -14.21 9.72
C SER A 25 30.48 -14.74 10.54
N VAL A 26 30.74 -15.26 11.75
CA VAL A 26 29.69 -15.59 12.71
C VAL A 26 29.24 -14.28 13.36
N GLU A 27 28.34 -13.57 12.68
CA GLU A 27 27.38 -12.72 13.36
C GLU A 27 26.52 -13.65 14.22
N THR A 28 26.87 -13.77 15.50
CA THR A 28 25.89 -14.17 16.50
C THR A 28 24.78 -13.14 16.42
N THR A 29 23.66 -13.51 15.80
CA THR A 29 22.36 -12.89 16.03
C THR A 29 21.94 -13.23 17.46
N GLU A 30 22.66 -12.68 18.43
CA GLU A 30 22.05 -12.37 19.71
C GLU A 30 21.04 -11.27 19.40
N THR A 31 19.77 -11.64 19.36
CA THR A 31 18.64 -10.71 19.50
C THR A 31 18.69 -10.10 20.89
N THR A 32 19.69 -9.25 21.14
CA THR A 32 19.48 -8.11 22.01
C THR A 32 18.52 -7.21 21.26
N GLU A 33 17.25 -7.26 21.62
CA GLU A 33 16.33 -6.15 21.45
C GLU A 33 16.99 -4.92 22.10
N SER A 34 17.88 -4.24 21.37
CA SER A 34 17.98 -2.81 21.54
C SER A 34 16.59 -2.32 21.15
N ASN A 35 15.78 -1.96 22.15
CA ASN A 35 14.60 -1.12 21.97
C ASN A 35 15.08 0.20 21.35
N ASN A 36 15.41 0.18 20.07
CA ASN A 36 15.53 1.37 19.26
C ASN A 36 14.08 1.82 19.08
N GLU A 37 13.65 2.68 19.98
CA GLU A 37 12.32 3.29 20.07
C GLU A 37 11.86 3.91 18.73
N CYS A 38 12.80 4.13 17.80
CA CYS A 38 12.60 4.64 16.46
C CYS A 38 12.74 3.64 15.30
N SER A 39 12.61 2.33 15.52
CA SER A 39 12.56 1.36 14.42
C SER A 39 11.23 0.61 14.43
N CYS A 40 10.61 0.47 13.26
CA CYS A 40 9.46 -0.42 13.09
C CYS A 40 9.82 -1.65 12.25
N PRO A 41 9.14 -2.78 12.52
CA PRO A 41 9.30 -3.97 11.69
C PRO A 41 8.84 -3.66 10.27
N THR A 42 9.54 -4.24 9.28
CA THR A 42 9.14 -4.17 7.87
C THR A 42 7.70 -4.65 7.70
N GLU A 43 7.31 -5.72 8.40
CA GLU A 43 5.92 -6.13 8.59
C GLU A 43 5.79 -6.92 9.90
N LYS A 44 4.91 -6.49 10.81
CA LYS A 44 4.52 -7.26 12.00
C LYS A 44 3.28 -8.08 11.69
N ILE A 45 3.39 -9.40 11.80
CA ILE A 45 2.30 -10.32 11.53
C ILE A 45 1.67 -10.75 12.87
N PHE A 46 0.35 -10.61 12.97
CA PHE A 46 -0.44 -11.27 14.00
C PHE A 46 -1.13 -12.47 13.35
N ASP A 47 -0.54 -13.65 13.56
CA ASP A 47 -1.08 -14.90 13.03
C ASP A 47 -2.43 -15.26 13.66
N SER A 48 -3.05 -16.33 13.17
CA SER A 48 -4.38 -16.78 13.58
C SER A 48 -4.52 -17.08 15.08
N ASN A 49 -3.44 -17.43 15.78
CA ASN A 49 -3.49 -17.83 17.19
C ASN A 49 -3.57 -16.63 18.16
N VAL A 50 -3.41 -15.40 17.66
CA VAL A 50 -3.39 -14.17 18.49
C VAL A 50 -4.79 -13.60 18.66
N GLU A 51 -5.59 -14.10 19.60
CA GLU A 51 -7.00 -13.71 19.75
C GLU A 51 -7.23 -12.19 19.93
N ASP A 52 -6.34 -11.51 20.62
CA ASP A 52 -6.38 -10.06 20.80
C ASP A 52 -4.96 -9.48 20.89
N GLY A 53 -4.86 -8.17 20.66
CA GLY A 53 -3.58 -7.49 20.76
C GLY A 53 -3.67 -5.99 20.52
N GLU A 54 -2.53 -5.33 20.69
CA GLU A 54 -2.36 -3.92 20.37
C GLU A 54 -1.06 -3.65 19.63
N PHE A 55 -1.05 -2.56 18.87
CA PHE A 55 0.15 -2.00 18.27
C PHE A 55 0.08 -0.48 18.27
N LYS A 56 1.26 0.13 18.23
CA LYS A 56 1.47 1.57 18.36
C LYS A 56 2.42 2.04 17.27
N SER A 57 2.33 3.31 16.91
CA SER A 57 3.42 3.96 16.19
C SER A 57 4.71 3.89 17.04
N PRO A 58 5.89 3.74 16.43
CA PRO A 58 7.17 3.90 17.14
C PRO A 58 7.18 5.22 17.93
N GLY A 59 7.72 5.22 19.15
CA GLY A 59 7.74 6.40 20.03
C GLY A 59 6.44 6.72 20.79
N PHE A 60 5.30 6.08 20.54
CA PHE A 60 4.06 6.37 21.29
C PHE A 60 4.22 6.08 22.80
N PRO A 61 3.76 6.96 23.72
CA PRO A 61 2.87 8.11 23.50
C PRO A 61 3.56 9.42 23.13
N ASP A 62 4.89 9.42 23.04
CA ASP A 62 5.70 10.55 22.58
C ASP A 62 5.73 10.60 21.05
N LYS A 63 6.57 11.49 20.50
CA LYS A 63 6.59 11.77 19.06
C LYS A 63 7.03 10.54 18.27
N TYR A 64 6.27 10.19 17.22
CA TYR A 64 6.73 9.16 16.28
C TYR A 64 7.93 9.62 15.46
N CYS A 65 8.66 8.67 14.89
CA CYS A 65 9.89 8.99 14.17
C CYS A 65 9.65 9.33 12.69
N ALA A 66 10.61 10.01 12.09
CA ALA A 66 10.58 10.40 10.68
C ALA A 66 10.84 9.21 9.74
N PHE A 67 10.43 9.34 8.47
CA PHE A 67 10.76 8.41 7.38
C PHE A 67 10.39 6.95 7.65
N LEU A 68 9.28 6.73 8.37
CA LEU A 68 8.77 5.41 8.69
C LEU A 68 8.04 4.79 7.50
N ASP A 69 8.09 3.46 7.41
CA ASP A 69 7.26 2.63 6.54
C ASP A 69 6.91 1.34 7.29
N CYS A 70 5.96 1.47 8.22
CA CYS A 70 5.60 0.43 9.18
C CYS A 70 4.35 -0.31 8.74
N LYS A 71 4.42 -1.65 8.72
CA LYS A 71 3.32 -2.50 8.28
C LYS A 71 2.87 -3.42 9.41
N TRP A 72 1.56 -3.54 9.61
CA TRP A 72 0.96 -4.52 10.50
C TRP A 72 -0.08 -5.33 9.75
N ASN A 73 -0.06 -6.65 9.93
CA ASN A 73 -0.92 -7.59 9.23
C ASN A 73 -1.58 -8.53 10.22
N ILE A 74 -2.86 -8.28 10.50
CA ILE A 74 -3.69 -9.17 11.28
C ILE A 74 -4.30 -10.18 10.31
N GLN A 75 -3.76 -11.39 10.33
CA GLN A 75 -4.16 -12.41 9.36
C GLN A 75 -5.60 -12.89 9.62
N PRO A 76 -6.32 -13.30 8.55
CA PRO A 76 -7.63 -13.93 8.73
C PRO A 76 -7.51 -15.20 9.57
N GLU A 77 -8.56 -15.49 10.34
CA GLU A 77 -8.74 -16.79 10.99
C GLU A 77 -10.11 -17.38 10.62
N GLU A 78 -10.18 -18.70 10.51
CA GLU A 78 -11.39 -19.40 10.09
C GLU A 78 -12.57 -19.12 11.04
N SER A 79 -13.73 -18.84 10.46
CA SER A 79 -15.00 -18.58 11.16
C SER A 79 -14.98 -17.39 12.14
N THR A 80 -13.99 -16.49 12.02
CA THR A 80 -13.91 -15.26 12.81
C THR A 80 -13.84 -14.01 11.94
N TYR A 81 -14.09 -12.86 12.56
CA TYR A 81 -13.80 -11.54 12.03
C TYR A 81 -12.99 -10.73 13.04
N ILE A 82 -12.33 -9.68 12.57
CA ILE A 82 -11.50 -8.80 13.40
C ILE A 82 -12.27 -7.52 13.67
N PHE A 83 -12.34 -7.14 14.94
CA PHE A 83 -12.74 -5.82 15.39
C PHE A 83 -11.50 -5.08 15.89
N ALA A 84 -11.13 -4.00 15.21
CA ALA A 84 -10.03 -3.13 15.60
C ALA A 84 -10.53 -1.73 15.94
N ARG A 85 -9.86 -1.08 16.89
CA ARG A 85 -10.22 0.24 17.39
C ARG A 85 -9.00 1.14 17.41
N VAL A 86 -9.11 2.29 16.77
CA VAL A 86 -8.15 3.38 16.90
C VAL A 86 -8.46 4.14 18.19
N GLU A 87 -7.64 3.94 19.21
CA GLU A 87 -7.87 4.47 20.56
C GLU A 87 -7.35 5.90 20.71
N SER A 88 -6.23 6.19 20.07
CA SER A 88 -5.61 7.51 20.01
C SER A 88 -5.00 7.70 18.63
N PHE A 89 -5.13 8.91 18.08
CA PHE A 89 -4.55 9.27 16.79
C PHE A 89 -4.20 10.76 16.75
N ARG A 90 -2.95 11.07 16.37
CA ARG A 90 -2.49 12.40 15.97
C ARG A 90 -1.22 12.27 15.14
N THR A 91 -1.28 12.67 13.87
CA THR A 91 -0.14 12.71 12.94
C THR A 91 -0.06 14.05 12.22
N GLU A 92 1.01 14.29 11.45
CA GLU A 92 1.07 15.43 10.55
C GLU A 92 -0.02 15.31 9.49
N ALA A 93 -0.90 16.31 9.40
CA ALA A 93 -1.99 16.31 8.43
C ALA A 93 -1.45 16.29 7.00
N LYS A 94 -2.08 15.48 6.13
CA LYS A 94 -1.77 15.36 4.69
C LYS A 94 -0.43 14.71 4.34
N TYR A 95 0.51 14.61 5.27
CA TYR A 95 1.87 14.11 5.01
C TYR A 95 2.13 12.74 5.63
N ASP A 96 1.73 12.56 6.90
CA ASP A 96 1.96 11.34 7.64
C ASP A 96 0.67 10.53 7.72
N ILE A 97 0.65 9.44 6.97
CA ILE A 97 -0.58 8.75 6.57
C ILE A 97 -0.59 7.34 7.13
N LEU A 98 -1.69 7.01 7.82
CA LEU A 98 -2.03 5.65 8.21
C LEU A 98 -3.14 5.12 7.30
N ASP A 99 -2.80 4.21 6.41
CA ASP A 99 -3.75 3.52 5.55
C ASP A 99 -4.24 2.22 6.19
N PHE A 100 -5.54 1.95 6.05
CA PHE A 100 -6.21 0.74 6.53
C PHE A 100 -6.71 -0.07 5.35
N TYR A 101 -6.55 -1.38 5.40
CA TYR A 101 -7.00 -2.27 4.35
C TYR A 101 -7.73 -3.47 4.94
N GLN A 102 -8.86 -3.83 4.34
CA GLN A 102 -9.44 -5.14 4.55
C GLN A 102 -8.80 -6.14 3.60
N THR A 103 -8.47 -7.32 4.12
CA THR A 103 -7.81 -8.38 3.35
C THR A 103 -8.62 -9.66 3.34
N ARG A 104 -8.49 -10.45 2.26
CA ARG A 104 -9.14 -11.76 2.15
C ARG A 104 -8.33 -12.65 1.23
N TRP A 105 -8.15 -13.91 1.61
CA TRP A 105 -7.57 -14.90 0.71
C TRP A 105 -8.59 -15.30 -0.35
N ASN A 106 -8.15 -15.29 -1.61
CA ASN A 106 -8.82 -15.93 -2.72
C ASN A 106 -7.84 -16.91 -3.37
N ALA A 107 -8.04 -18.19 -3.11
CA ALA A 107 -7.04 -19.23 -3.39
C ALA A 107 -5.66 -18.80 -2.84
N SER A 108 -4.62 -18.78 -3.67
CA SER A 108 -3.26 -18.40 -3.30
C SER A 108 -2.97 -16.90 -3.47
N LYS A 109 -3.98 -16.02 -3.59
CA LYS A 109 -3.79 -14.56 -3.68
C LYS A 109 -4.48 -13.82 -2.53
N LEU A 110 -3.71 -13.02 -1.79
CA LEU A 110 -4.25 -12.12 -0.77
C LEU A 110 -4.78 -10.87 -1.46
N LEU A 111 -6.10 -10.70 -1.46
CA LEU A 111 -6.74 -9.48 -1.93
C LEU A 111 -6.70 -8.44 -0.81
N LYS A 112 -6.48 -7.17 -1.18
CA LYS A 112 -6.53 -6.03 -0.26
C LYS A 112 -7.42 -4.95 -0.87
N VAL A 113 -8.32 -4.38 -0.07
CA VAL A 113 -9.07 -3.18 -0.42
C VAL A 113 -8.81 -2.15 0.68
N LYS A 114 -8.41 -0.94 0.29
CA LYS A 114 -8.19 0.14 1.25
C LYS A 114 -9.56 0.53 1.82
N GLN A 115 -9.71 0.58 3.14
CA GLN A 115 -10.94 0.89 3.86
C GLN A 115 -11.02 2.35 4.28
N ASP A 116 -9.91 2.93 4.72
CA ASP A 116 -9.81 4.33 5.12
C ASP A 116 -8.34 4.78 5.07
N SER A 117 -8.11 6.09 5.21
CA SER A 117 -6.80 6.70 5.35
C SER A 117 -6.89 7.84 6.37
N LEU A 118 -6.07 7.80 7.42
CA LEU A 118 -6.06 8.81 8.47
C LEU A 118 -4.76 9.61 8.43
N SER A 119 -4.89 10.93 8.60
CA SER A 119 -3.79 11.86 8.87
C SER A 119 -4.31 13.02 9.74
N GLY A 120 -3.40 13.77 10.38
CA GLY A 120 -3.79 14.94 11.16
C GLY A 120 -4.33 14.61 12.55
N GLU A 121 -5.24 15.46 13.04
CA GLU A 121 -5.91 15.30 14.34
C GLU A 121 -7.38 14.90 14.15
N ARG A 122 -7.76 13.75 14.71
CA ARG A 122 -9.17 13.31 14.74
C ARG A 122 -9.77 13.63 16.11
N TYR A 123 -10.75 14.53 16.13
CA TYR A 123 -11.48 14.89 17.35
C TYR A 123 -12.46 13.81 17.83
N GLN A 124 -12.88 12.89 16.96
CA GLN A 124 -13.85 11.82 17.26
C GLN A 124 -13.17 10.44 17.34
N ASN A 125 -12.25 10.27 18.29
CA ASN A 125 -11.75 8.95 18.67
C ASN A 125 -12.75 8.29 19.63
N PRO A 126 -13.17 7.02 19.42
CA PRO A 126 -12.49 6.01 18.60
C PRO A 126 -13.06 5.79 17.18
N THR A 127 -12.18 5.40 16.24
CA THR A 127 -12.58 4.85 14.93
C THR A 127 -12.63 3.32 15.00
N ASN A 128 -13.78 2.73 14.66
CA ASN A 128 -13.96 1.29 14.61
C ASN A 128 -13.68 0.74 13.20
N LEU A 129 -12.98 -0.38 13.11
CA LEU A 129 -12.65 -1.08 11.87
C LEU A 129 -13.04 -2.55 11.99
N LEU A 130 -13.78 -3.03 11.00
CA LEU A 130 -14.30 -4.39 10.95
C LEU A 130 -13.82 -5.10 9.69
N SER A 131 -13.38 -6.34 9.84
CA SER A 131 -13.22 -7.25 8.71
C SER A 131 -14.50 -8.05 8.42
N SER A 132 -14.53 -8.69 7.26
CA SER A 132 -15.50 -9.75 6.98
C SER A 132 -15.11 -11.05 7.67
N ILE A 133 -16.06 -11.99 7.79
CA ILE A 133 -15.74 -13.35 8.22
C ILE A 133 -14.69 -13.95 7.27
N ASN A 134 -13.67 -14.57 7.85
CA ASN A 134 -12.47 -15.07 7.16
C ASN A 134 -11.67 -13.95 6.48
N GLY A 135 -11.81 -12.71 6.95
CA GLY A 135 -11.09 -11.54 6.47
C GLY A 135 -10.08 -11.01 7.49
N GLY A 136 -8.95 -10.52 6.98
CA GLY A 136 -7.87 -9.90 7.77
C GLY A 136 -7.93 -8.38 7.74
N LEU A 137 -7.09 -7.73 8.54
CA LEU A 137 -6.84 -6.28 8.47
C LEU A 137 -5.35 -6.02 8.28
N TYR A 138 -5.03 -5.03 7.45
CA TYR A 138 -3.67 -4.64 7.16
C TYR A 138 -3.52 -3.12 7.29
N PHE A 139 -2.44 -2.68 7.91
CA PHE A 139 -2.17 -1.29 8.25
C PHE A 139 -0.82 -0.88 7.67
N ASN A 140 -0.75 0.32 7.11
CA ASN A 140 0.49 0.88 6.59
C ASN A 140 0.66 2.32 7.07
N PHE A 141 1.69 2.58 7.88
CA PHE A 141 2.02 3.91 8.36
C PHE A 141 3.27 4.42 7.66
N VAL A 142 3.13 5.51 6.90
CA VAL A 142 4.23 6.15 6.19
C VAL A 142 4.39 7.58 6.69
N THR A 143 5.63 7.94 7.03
CA THR A 143 5.98 9.32 7.45
C THR A 143 7.06 9.90 6.55
N ASN A 144 7.11 11.23 6.43
CA ASN A 144 8.00 11.89 5.47
C ASN A 144 9.21 12.60 6.09
N GLY A 145 9.17 13.08 7.33
CA GLY A 145 10.09 14.12 7.81
C GLY A 145 10.19 14.19 9.33
N ILE A 146 11.14 15.02 9.80
CA ILE A 146 11.54 15.14 11.22
C ILE A 146 10.77 16.25 11.95
N ASN A 147 10.20 17.17 11.19
CA ASN A 147 9.43 18.29 11.73
C ASN A 147 7.95 17.90 11.76
N HIS A 148 7.24 18.31 12.81
CA HIS A 148 5.80 18.07 13.02
C HIS A 148 5.39 16.62 13.33
N ASN A 149 6.29 15.87 13.95
CA ASN A 149 5.92 14.58 14.51
C ASN A 149 5.12 14.77 15.81
N PHE A 150 4.02 14.03 15.94
CA PHE A 150 3.12 14.08 17.09
C PHE A 150 3.10 12.74 17.81
N ARG A 151 2.24 12.58 18.83
CA ARG A 151 2.09 11.34 19.62
C ARG A 151 1.82 10.07 18.81
N GLY A 152 1.39 10.20 17.55
CA GLY A 152 1.08 9.06 16.69
C GLY A 152 -0.21 8.36 17.09
N PHE A 153 -0.20 7.03 17.13
CA PHE A 153 -1.42 6.25 17.35
C PHE A 153 -1.25 5.01 18.22
N LYS A 154 -2.38 4.59 18.79
CA LYS A 154 -2.55 3.29 19.45
C LYS A 154 -3.79 2.59 18.89
N ILE A 155 -3.62 1.35 18.46
CA ILE A 155 -4.70 0.52 17.91
C ILE A 155 -4.74 -0.79 18.68
N SER A 156 -5.93 -1.17 19.14
CA SER A 156 -6.22 -2.50 19.70
C SER A 156 -7.10 -3.29 18.73
N PHE A 157 -7.00 -4.61 18.78
CA PHE A 157 -7.86 -5.51 18.01
C PHE A 157 -8.23 -6.75 18.81
N SER A 158 -9.34 -7.37 18.41
CA SER A 158 -9.71 -8.71 18.87
C SER A 158 -10.44 -9.47 17.77
N ARG A 159 -10.26 -10.79 17.74
CA ARG A 159 -11.04 -11.72 16.92
C ARG A 159 -12.35 -12.02 17.61
N LYS A 160 -13.41 -12.14 16.82
CA LYS A 160 -14.78 -12.39 17.26
C LYS A 160 -15.41 -13.45 16.37
N SER A 161 -16.13 -14.39 16.98
CA SER A 161 -16.97 -15.34 16.27
C SER A 161 -18.34 -14.74 15.96
N GLU A 162 -18.96 -15.20 14.87
CA GLU A 162 -20.34 -14.85 14.55
C GLU A 162 -21.30 -15.40 15.62
N GLY A 163 -22.33 -14.61 16.00
CA GLY A 163 -23.38 -15.06 16.93
C GLY A 163 -23.09 -14.87 18.43
N VAL A 164 -21.92 -14.36 18.80
CA VAL A 164 -21.71 -13.81 20.15
C VAL A 164 -22.46 -12.49 20.26
N ASN A 165 -23.06 -12.18 21.43
CA ASN A 165 -23.76 -10.91 21.70
C ASN A 165 -22.80 -9.72 21.59
N ASN A 166 -22.51 -9.30 20.37
CA ASN A 166 -21.61 -8.21 20.04
C ASN A 166 -22.44 -7.08 19.41
N TYR A 167 -22.21 -5.86 19.87
CA TYR A 167 -22.79 -4.66 19.25
C TYR A 167 -22.20 -4.34 17.87
N HIS A 168 -21.13 -5.05 17.47
CA HIS A 168 -20.44 -4.89 16.19
C HIS A 168 -20.51 -6.18 15.38
N PHE A 169 -20.97 -6.10 14.13
CA PHE A 169 -21.21 -7.25 13.25
C PHE A 169 -20.13 -7.37 12.18
N PRO A 170 -19.79 -8.59 11.73
CA PRO A 170 -18.90 -8.75 10.60
C PRO A 170 -19.47 -8.11 9.34
N CYS A 171 -18.63 -7.43 8.57
CA CYS A 171 -19.00 -6.98 7.24
C CYS A 171 -19.20 -8.18 6.30
N PRO A 172 -20.06 -8.06 5.28
CA PRO A 172 -20.01 -9.01 4.17
C PRO A 172 -18.65 -8.96 3.48
N GLN A 173 -18.31 -10.01 2.71
CA GLN A 173 -17.06 -10.00 1.94
C GLN A 173 -16.97 -8.73 1.08
N PRO A 174 -15.79 -8.09 0.98
CA PRO A 174 -15.71 -6.76 0.38
C PRO A 174 -15.46 -6.79 -1.13
N PHE A 175 -15.10 -7.94 -1.73
CA PHE A 175 -14.73 -8.02 -3.15
C PHE A 175 -15.87 -8.62 -4.00
N TYR A 176 -16.29 -7.87 -5.02
CA TYR A 176 -17.28 -8.29 -6.00
C TYR A 176 -16.79 -8.01 -7.42
N PHE A 177 -17.33 -8.77 -8.38
CA PHE A 177 -17.10 -8.56 -9.80
C PHE A 177 -18.45 -8.43 -10.51
N ALA A 178 -18.67 -7.27 -11.15
CA ALA A 178 -19.87 -6.98 -11.91
C ALA A 178 -19.82 -7.68 -13.27
N THR A 179 -20.94 -8.28 -13.64
CA THR A 179 -21.13 -8.97 -14.92
C THR A 179 -22.20 -8.26 -15.76
N ASN A 180 -22.53 -8.81 -16.92
CA ASN A 180 -23.65 -8.33 -17.76
C ASN A 180 -25.04 -8.66 -17.17
N SER A 181 -25.10 -9.24 -15.97
CA SER A 181 -26.33 -9.59 -15.27
C SER A 181 -26.40 -8.83 -13.95
N VAL A 182 -27.62 -8.46 -13.53
CA VAL A 182 -27.83 -7.71 -12.29
C VAL A 182 -27.46 -8.59 -11.09
N GLN A 183 -26.54 -8.10 -10.27
CA GLN A 183 -26.12 -8.69 -9.00
C GLN A 183 -26.48 -7.76 -7.84
N ARG A 184 -26.44 -8.27 -6.61
CA ARG A 184 -26.85 -7.52 -5.42
C ARG A 184 -25.84 -7.69 -4.30
N LEU A 185 -25.60 -6.63 -3.55
CA LEU A 185 -24.95 -6.76 -2.25
C LEU A 185 -25.87 -7.52 -1.29
N PRO A 186 -25.32 -8.40 -0.43
CA PRO A 186 -26.12 -9.12 0.55
C PRO A 186 -26.71 -8.16 1.58
N ALA A 187 -27.81 -8.57 2.21
CA ALA A 187 -28.37 -7.84 3.32
C ALA A 187 -27.53 -8.11 4.60
N PHE A 188 -27.29 -7.08 5.41
CA PHE A 188 -26.44 -7.18 6.60
C PHE A 188 -26.84 -6.15 7.66
N ARG A 189 -26.24 -6.28 8.84
CA ARG A 189 -26.44 -5.40 10.00
C ARG A 189 -25.15 -4.63 10.29
N LEU A 190 -25.29 -3.43 10.82
CA LEU A 190 -24.17 -2.61 11.28
C LEU A 190 -24.41 -2.18 12.73
N GLY A 191 -23.34 -2.18 13.51
CA GLY A 191 -23.31 -1.55 14.82
C GLY A 191 -23.10 -0.04 14.74
N LEU A 192 -23.18 0.63 15.88
CA LEU A 192 -22.97 2.07 15.97
C LEU A 192 -21.52 2.45 15.60
N GLY A 193 -21.40 3.39 14.67
CA GLY A 193 -20.10 3.88 14.17
C GLY A 193 -19.37 2.91 13.25
N ASP A 194 -20.00 1.77 12.91
CA ASP A 194 -19.39 0.79 12.02
C ASP A 194 -19.51 1.23 10.57
N THR A 195 -18.50 0.87 9.77
CA THR A 195 -18.46 1.11 8.33
C THR A 195 -18.00 -0.14 7.60
N CYS A 196 -18.78 -0.56 6.60
CA CYS A 196 -18.39 -1.62 5.67
C CYS A 196 -18.00 -1.05 4.31
N ILE A 197 -17.00 -1.67 3.70
CA ILE A 197 -16.49 -1.32 2.38
C ILE A 197 -16.74 -2.43 1.37
N PHE A 198 -17.12 -2.03 0.15
CA PHE A 198 -17.29 -2.92 -0.98
C PHE A 198 -16.51 -2.38 -2.19
N SER A 199 -15.62 -3.20 -2.72
CA SER A 199 -14.94 -3.00 -4.01
C SER A 199 -15.65 -3.84 -5.06
N ILE A 200 -16.21 -3.15 -6.06
CA ILE A 200 -16.92 -3.77 -7.18
C ILE A 200 -16.10 -3.50 -8.43
N ASN A 201 -15.40 -4.52 -8.90
CA ASN A 201 -14.62 -4.49 -10.14
C ASN A 201 -15.47 -4.98 -11.32
N SER A 202 -15.03 -4.69 -12.54
CA SER A 202 -15.72 -5.03 -13.77
C SER A 202 -14.73 -5.05 -14.94
N THR A 203 -15.18 -5.43 -16.13
CA THR A 203 -14.44 -5.19 -17.40
C THR A 203 -14.91 -3.95 -18.15
N LYS A 204 -15.93 -3.26 -17.62
CA LYS A 204 -16.58 -2.06 -18.18
C LYS A 204 -17.05 -1.15 -17.05
N ALA A 205 -17.69 -0.02 -17.35
CA ALA A 205 -18.34 0.81 -16.33
C ALA A 205 -19.24 0.00 -15.39
N VAL A 206 -19.17 0.32 -14.10
CA VAL A 206 -20.10 -0.21 -13.10
C VAL A 206 -21.30 0.73 -12.98
N LYS A 207 -22.51 0.21 -13.16
CA LYS A 207 -23.76 0.90 -12.82
C LYS A 207 -24.30 0.35 -11.51
N LEU A 208 -24.48 1.22 -10.53
CA LEU A 208 -25.17 0.95 -9.28
C LEU A 208 -26.61 1.46 -9.33
N THR A 209 -27.52 0.71 -8.71
CA THR A 209 -28.91 1.13 -8.47
C THR A 209 -29.19 0.94 -6.99
N ILE A 210 -29.33 2.07 -6.28
CA ILE A 210 -29.52 2.10 -4.83
C ILE A 210 -30.99 2.43 -4.57
N ASN A 211 -31.69 1.50 -3.92
CA ASN A 211 -33.07 1.67 -3.49
C ASN A 211 -33.13 1.78 -1.97
N ARG A 212 -33.86 2.77 -1.45
CA ARG A 212 -34.18 2.83 -0.02
C ARG A 212 -35.33 1.88 0.29
N VAL A 213 -35.14 1.08 1.32
CA VAL A 213 -36.06 0.02 1.77
C VAL A 213 -36.76 0.43 3.07
N ASN A 214 -36.08 1.11 3.99
CA ASN A 214 -36.68 1.68 5.21
C ASN A 214 -36.18 3.13 5.49
N THR A 215 -36.98 3.90 6.23
CA THR A 215 -36.74 5.31 6.57
C THR A 215 -36.17 5.55 7.95
N ASP A 216 -36.25 4.56 8.84
CA ASP A 216 -36.20 4.84 10.29
C ASP A 216 -34.79 4.97 10.87
N SER A 217 -33.75 4.82 10.06
CA SER A 217 -32.38 4.69 10.57
C SER A 217 -31.36 5.52 9.81
N GLU A 218 -30.43 6.11 10.56
CA GLU A 218 -29.47 7.06 10.04
C GLU A 218 -28.21 6.38 9.49
N PHE A 219 -28.24 6.13 8.18
CA PHE A 219 -27.12 5.55 7.45
C PHE A 219 -26.54 6.52 6.42
N GLY A 220 -25.23 6.40 6.20
CA GLY A 220 -24.51 7.06 5.13
C GLY A 220 -24.11 6.07 4.05
N ILE A 221 -24.26 6.46 2.78
CA ILE A 221 -23.62 5.78 1.66
C ILE A 221 -22.70 6.77 0.95
N LYS A 222 -21.45 6.37 0.71
CA LYS A 222 -20.53 7.10 -0.15
C LYS A 222 -20.05 6.17 -1.27
N VAL A 223 -20.09 6.66 -2.50
CA VAL A 223 -19.60 5.92 -3.68
C VAL A 223 -18.46 6.70 -4.29
N PHE A 224 -17.37 6.02 -4.60
CA PHE A 224 -16.18 6.60 -5.22
C PHE A 224 -15.76 5.78 -6.43
N GLU A 225 -15.07 6.43 -7.37
CA GLU A 225 -14.19 5.70 -8.27
C GLU A 225 -13.04 5.10 -7.44
N THR A 226 -12.65 3.85 -7.72
CA THR A 226 -11.63 3.18 -6.89
C THR A 226 -10.29 3.89 -6.91
N GLU A 227 -9.88 4.46 -8.04
CA GLU A 227 -8.64 5.21 -8.17
C GLU A 227 -8.65 6.56 -7.43
N SER A 228 -9.83 7.09 -7.13
CA SER A 228 -9.98 8.31 -6.32
C SER A 228 -10.17 8.00 -4.83
N PHE A 229 -10.18 6.73 -4.43
CA PHE A 229 -10.43 6.32 -3.06
C PHE A 229 -9.15 5.98 -2.27
N PRO A 230 -9.06 6.40 -1.00
CA PRO A 230 -9.77 7.50 -0.35
C PRO A 230 -9.14 8.81 -0.81
N ASN A 231 -9.95 9.87 -0.94
CA ASN A 231 -9.37 11.17 -1.24
C ASN A 231 -8.46 11.58 -0.08
N ARG A 232 -7.15 11.69 -0.33
CA ARG A 232 -6.12 11.98 0.68
C ARG A 232 -6.20 13.40 1.22
N TYR A 233 -6.99 14.25 0.56
CA TYR A 233 -7.18 15.65 0.92
C TYR A 233 -8.63 15.84 1.34
N GLU A 234 -8.83 16.19 2.62
CA GLU A 234 -10.15 16.45 3.21
C GLU A 234 -10.96 17.56 2.50
N ASP A 235 -10.34 18.32 1.60
CA ASP A 235 -10.90 19.57 1.07
C ASP A 235 -11.67 19.45 -0.26
N ASP A 236 -11.62 18.32 -0.98
CA ASP A 236 -12.34 18.22 -2.25
C ASP A 236 -13.22 16.97 -2.37
N GLN A 237 -14.49 17.21 -2.71
CA GLN A 237 -15.44 16.20 -3.20
C GLN A 237 -14.99 15.55 -4.52
N GLU A 238 -13.81 15.91 -5.06
CA GLU A 238 -13.23 15.32 -6.26
C GLU A 238 -13.04 13.82 -6.09
N GLY A 239 -13.76 13.04 -6.91
CA GLY A 239 -13.67 11.59 -6.95
C GLY A 239 -14.82 10.84 -6.28
N GLN A 240 -15.69 11.54 -5.53
CA GLN A 240 -16.93 10.95 -5.02
C GLN A 240 -18.01 10.99 -6.11
N LEU A 241 -18.55 9.82 -6.47
CA LEU A 241 -19.62 9.68 -7.47
C LEU A 241 -21.01 9.95 -6.88
N ALA A 242 -21.22 9.62 -5.60
CA ALA A 242 -22.49 9.84 -4.93
C ALA A 242 -22.32 9.89 -3.41
N LYS A 243 -23.16 10.70 -2.75
CA LYS A 243 -23.29 10.80 -1.29
C LYS A 243 -24.77 10.68 -0.92
N ILE A 244 -25.08 9.79 0.00
CA ILE A 244 -26.39 9.70 0.65
C ILE A 244 -26.14 9.93 2.13
N GLU A 245 -26.79 10.95 2.69
CA GLU A 245 -26.86 11.19 4.14
C GLU A 245 -28.31 11.03 4.61
N SER A 246 -28.51 10.64 5.87
CA SER A 246 -29.83 10.35 6.44
C SER A 246 -30.86 11.48 6.25
N SER A 247 -30.40 12.74 6.31
CA SER A 247 -31.21 13.95 6.15
C SER A 247 -31.47 14.37 4.70
N SER A 248 -30.90 13.66 3.71
CA SER A 248 -31.02 14.02 2.30
C SER A 248 -32.36 13.57 1.71
N PHE A 249 -33.14 14.50 1.16
CA PHE A 249 -34.33 14.22 0.34
C PHE A 249 -33.94 13.71 -1.06
N ASN A 250 -33.23 12.58 -1.11
CA ASN A 250 -32.87 11.97 -2.39
C ASN A 250 -34.10 11.28 -3.00
N SER A 251 -34.32 11.47 -4.30
CA SER A 251 -35.24 10.65 -5.07
C SER A 251 -34.63 9.26 -5.31
N TYR A 252 -35.41 8.21 -5.04
CA TYR A 252 -35.00 6.83 -5.26
C TYR A 252 -35.75 6.21 -6.45
N PRO A 253 -35.13 5.30 -7.22
CA PRO A 253 -33.76 4.79 -7.07
C PRO A 253 -32.69 5.82 -7.42
N LEU A 254 -31.61 5.85 -6.64
CA LEU A 254 -30.40 6.58 -7.02
C LEU A 254 -29.58 5.71 -7.97
N ILE A 255 -29.28 6.23 -9.15
CA ILE A 255 -28.47 5.55 -10.16
C ILE A 255 -27.10 6.22 -10.20
N VAL A 256 -26.05 5.42 -10.02
CA VAL A 256 -24.65 5.87 -10.08
C VAL A 256 -23.96 5.09 -11.19
N LYS A 257 -23.34 5.77 -12.15
CA LYS A 257 -22.58 5.14 -13.23
C LYS A 257 -21.12 5.58 -13.10
N SER A 258 -20.23 4.61 -12.90
CA SER A 258 -18.79 4.80 -12.91
C SER A 258 -18.30 5.16 -14.30
N ARG A 259 -17.21 5.91 -14.36
CA ARG A 259 -16.43 6.21 -15.57
C ARG A 259 -15.32 5.18 -15.79
N THR A 260 -15.02 4.37 -14.79
CA THR A 260 -13.95 3.37 -14.81
C THR A 260 -14.50 1.97 -14.56
N GLU A 261 -13.61 1.00 -14.45
CA GLU A 261 -13.94 -0.42 -14.30
C GLU A 261 -14.10 -0.84 -12.84
N SER A 262 -14.07 0.11 -11.90
CA SER A 262 -14.08 -0.20 -10.47
C SER A 262 -14.64 0.92 -9.62
N VAL A 263 -15.52 0.56 -8.68
CA VAL A 263 -16.06 1.47 -7.68
C VAL A 263 -15.85 0.97 -6.26
N ILE A 264 -15.70 1.91 -5.34
CA ILE A 264 -15.77 1.68 -3.90
C ILE A 264 -17.11 2.20 -3.38
N VAL A 265 -17.79 1.37 -2.59
CA VAL A 265 -19.00 1.75 -1.84
C VAL A 265 -18.70 1.62 -0.36
N LEU A 266 -18.87 2.72 0.38
CA LEU A 266 -18.86 2.74 1.83
C LEU A 266 -20.29 2.85 2.36
N ILE A 267 -20.62 2.04 3.36
CA ILE A 267 -21.89 2.10 4.08
C ILE A 267 -21.57 2.24 5.57
N SER A 268 -22.03 3.34 6.17
CA SER A 268 -21.73 3.71 7.56
C SER A 268 -23.02 3.90 8.35
N SER A 269 -23.02 3.50 9.63
CA SER A 269 -24.10 3.79 10.58
C SER A 269 -23.75 5.01 11.45
N TYR A 270 -24.70 5.91 11.66
CA TYR A 270 -24.55 7.11 12.50
C TYR A 270 -25.51 7.16 13.69
N GLU A 271 -26.43 6.20 13.82
CA GLU A 271 -27.56 6.29 14.74
C GLU A 271 -27.16 6.10 16.21
N TYR A 272 -27.63 7.02 17.08
CA TYR A 272 -27.25 7.09 18.50
C TYR A 272 -28.09 6.17 19.40
N ASP A 273 -29.13 5.53 18.87
CA ASP A 273 -30.00 4.64 19.66
C ASP A 273 -29.51 3.18 19.61
N SER A 274 -29.65 2.51 20.74
CA SER A 274 -29.00 1.26 21.13
C SER A 274 -29.48 0.00 20.38
N GLU A 275 -30.29 0.14 19.32
CA GLU A 275 -30.81 -0.99 18.58
C GLU A 275 -29.90 -1.36 17.40
N ILE A 276 -29.66 -2.66 17.25
CA ILE A 276 -28.94 -3.24 16.12
C ILE A 276 -29.78 -3.04 14.87
N VAL A 277 -29.25 -2.31 13.87
CA VAL A 277 -30.05 -1.93 12.71
C VAL A 277 -29.66 -2.69 11.44
N GLN A 278 -30.67 -3.22 10.77
CA GLN A 278 -30.56 -3.77 9.42
C GLN A 278 -30.32 -2.65 8.40
N VAL A 279 -29.33 -2.79 7.53
CA VAL A 279 -29.04 -1.77 6.50
C VAL A 279 -30.27 -1.57 5.60
N PRO A 280 -30.82 -0.34 5.52
CA PRO A 280 -32.12 -0.08 4.89
C PRO A 280 -32.00 0.19 3.39
N TYR A 281 -30.97 -0.33 2.74
CA TYR A 281 -30.71 -0.11 1.31
C TYR A 281 -30.54 -1.42 0.57
N LYS A 282 -31.17 -1.50 -0.60
CA LYS A 282 -30.94 -2.55 -1.59
C LYS A 282 -30.06 -1.98 -2.68
N ILE A 283 -28.83 -2.46 -2.76
CA ILE A 283 -27.83 -2.02 -3.74
C ILE A 283 -27.66 -3.11 -4.79
N GLU A 284 -28.04 -2.79 -6.02
CA GLU A 284 -27.85 -3.63 -7.19
C GLU A 284 -26.71 -3.08 -8.04
N PHE A 285 -25.96 -3.95 -8.71
CA PHE A 285 -24.85 -3.56 -9.58
C PHE A 285 -24.77 -4.42 -10.84
N ILE A 286 -24.29 -3.83 -11.93
CA ILE A 286 -24.15 -4.46 -13.24
C ILE A 286 -23.05 -3.76 -14.05
N ALA A 287 -22.34 -4.52 -14.89
CA ALA A 287 -21.41 -3.98 -15.87
C ALA A 287 -22.19 -3.41 -17.08
N VAL A 288 -21.91 -2.17 -17.43
CA VAL A 288 -22.54 -1.44 -18.55
C VAL A 288 -21.48 -0.83 -19.45
N GLU A 289 -21.82 -0.59 -20.71
CA GLU A 289 -20.94 0.18 -21.60
C GLU A 289 -20.78 1.61 -21.10
N ASN A 290 -19.59 2.18 -21.29
CA ASN A 290 -19.32 3.57 -20.92
C ASN A 290 -20.26 4.48 -21.73
N ALA A 291 -20.84 5.50 -21.07
CA ALA A 291 -21.83 6.40 -21.67
C ALA A 291 -21.31 7.12 -22.94
N GLN A 292 -19.99 7.24 -23.11
CA GLN A 292 -19.36 7.79 -24.31
C GLN A 292 -19.65 6.97 -25.59
N ASN A 293 -20.14 5.73 -25.48
CA ASN A 293 -20.49 4.87 -26.61
C ASN A 293 -22.01 4.80 -26.89
N GLU A 294 -22.86 5.29 -25.99
CA GLU A 294 -24.32 5.25 -26.18
C GLU A 294 -24.78 6.26 -27.26
N ASP A 295 -24.11 7.42 -27.38
CA ASP A 295 -24.35 8.39 -28.46
C ASP A 295 -23.93 7.87 -29.85
N PHE A 296 -23.00 6.92 -29.93
CA PHE A 296 -22.60 6.31 -31.20
C PHE A 296 -23.59 5.22 -31.65
N LEU A 297 -24.18 4.48 -30.69
CA LEU A 297 -25.12 3.39 -30.97
C LEU A 297 -26.55 3.89 -31.24
N GLN A 298 -27.00 4.97 -30.59
CA GLN A 298 -28.31 5.56 -30.90
C GLN A 298 -28.34 6.25 -32.29
N ASN A 299 -27.20 6.74 -32.76
CA ASN A 299 -27.06 7.35 -34.09
C ASN A 299 -26.98 6.32 -35.24
N GLN A 300 -26.69 5.04 -34.96
CA GLN A 300 -26.71 3.99 -35.99
C GLN A 300 -28.08 3.30 -36.16
N GLN A 301 -28.99 3.41 -35.18
CA GLN A 301 -30.32 2.80 -35.27
C GLN A 301 -31.38 3.73 -35.90
N SER A 302 -31.03 5.00 -36.16
CA SER A 302 -31.96 6.02 -36.64
C SER A 302 -31.95 6.24 -38.17
N SER A 303 -31.13 5.52 -38.95
CA SER A 303 -31.01 5.71 -40.41
C SER A 303 -31.22 4.43 -41.24
N THR A 304 -32.34 3.74 -41.05
CA THR A 304 -32.82 2.79 -42.08
C THR A 304 -34.31 2.98 -42.36
N LYS A 305 -34.61 3.91 -43.28
CA LYS A 305 -35.87 3.92 -44.03
C LYS A 305 -35.56 4.12 -45.51
N LEU A 306 -35.85 3.08 -46.29
CA LEU A 306 -35.74 3.05 -47.76
C LEU A 306 -36.80 3.97 -48.40
N PRO A 307 -36.51 4.50 -49.60
CA PRO A 307 -37.41 4.16 -50.71
C PRO A 307 -36.69 3.81 -52.02
N SER A 308 -37.51 3.23 -52.90
CA SER A 308 -37.25 2.45 -54.10
C SER A 308 -36.98 3.24 -55.39
N GLN A 309 -36.12 2.64 -56.23
CA GLN A 309 -36.08 2.57 -57.71
C GLN A 309 -35.94 3.84 -58.58
N GLN A 310 -34.84 3.93 -59.36
CA GLN A 310 -34.78 3.76 -60.82
C GLN A 310 -33.34 3.90 -61.38
N GLN A 311 -33.00 3.09 -62.39
CA GLN A 311 -31.72 3.00 -63.15
C GLN A 311 -31.64 4.02 -64.33
N PRO A 312 -30.67 3.94 -65.28
CA PRO A 312 -29.19 4.06 -65.20
C PRO A 312 -28.65 5.13 -66.20
N PHE A 313 -27.34 5.44 -66.20
CA PHE A 313 -26.44 5.53 -67.40
C PHE A 313 -25.03 6.13 -67.07
N THR A 314 -24.01 5.33 -67.39
CA THR A 314 -22.64 5.55 -67.90
C THR A 314 -21.66 6.67 -67.45
N GLU A 315 -20.46 6.17 -67.10
CA GLU A 315 -19.08 6.58 -67.45
C GLU A 315 -18.50 7.93 -66.97
N THR A 316 -17.36 7.91 -66.27
CA THR A 316 -15.99 8.09 -66.85
C THR A 316 -14.92 8.16 -65.72
N TYR A 317 -13.74 7.59 -66.01
CA TYR A 317 -12.46 7.47 -65.28
C TYR A 317 -12.04 8.48 -64.18
N SER A 318 -11.38 7.98 -63.12
CA SER A 318 -9.91 8.04 -62.90
C SER A 318 -9.56 7.93 -61.41
N THR A 319 -8.73 6.97 -61.00
CA THR A 319 -8.14 6.91 -59.65
C THR A 319 -6.61 6.83 -59.73
N LYS A 320 -5.96 7.70 -58.95
CA LYS A 320 -4.51 7.81 -58.76
C LYS A 320 -4.24 7.44 -57.30
N LEU A 321 -3.32 6.51 -57.08
CA LEU A 321 -2.81 6.10 -55.76
C LEU A 321 -1.36 6.58 -55.62
N PRO A 322 -0.89 6.95 -54.43
CA PRO A 322 0.53 6.85 -54.11
C PRO A 322 0.81 5.91 -52.93
N SER A 323 1.93 5.21 -53.07
CA SER A 323 2.54 4.21 -52.21
C SER A 323 3.38 4.81 -51.08
N GLN A 324 3.50 4.06 -49.97
CA GLN A 324 4.41 4.31 -48.85
C GLN A 324 5.72 3.51 -48.98
N GLN A 325 6.83 4.10 -48.53
CA GLN A 325 8.17 3.50 -48.41
C GLN A 325 8.43 2.95 -47.00
N GLN A 326 9.16 1.83 -46.92
CA GLN A 326 9.81 1.27 -45.72
C GLN A 326 11.29 1.68 -45.64
N PRO A 327 11.94 1.66 -44.45
CA PRO A 327 13.36 1.89 -44.29
C PRO A 327 14.20 0.59 -44.26
N SER A 328 15.47 0.73 -44.65
CA SER A 328 16.49 -0.29 -44.93
C SER A 328 17.43 -0.59 -43.76
N THR A 329 17.90 -1.84 -43.71
CA THR A 329 19.01 -2.37 -42.90
C THR A 329 20.33 -2.38 -43.70
N GLU A 330 21.44 -1.97 -43.09
CA GLU A 330 22.80 -2.07 -43.65
C GLU A 330 23.57 -3.26 -43.05
N THR A 331 24.44 -3.87 -43.86
CA THR A 331 25.43 -4.89 -43.46
C THR A 331 26.72 -4.59 -44.22
N TYR A 332 27.86 -4.54 -43.51
CA TYR A 332 29.20 -4.41 -44.10
C TYR A 332 30.01 -5.71 -43.89
N SER A 333 30.75 -6.08 -44.93
CA SER A 333 31.71 -7.20 -44.99
C SER A 333 33.14 -6.68 -45.03
N THR A 334 34.09 -7.34 -44.36
CA THR A 334 35.53 -7.31 -44.71
C THR A 334 36.24 -8.63 -44.36
N LYS A 335 37.25 -8.95 -45.19
CA LYS A 335 38.06 -10.17 -45.28
C LYS A 335 39.02 -10.42 -44.10
N LEU A 336 39.34 -11.70 -43.86
CA LEU A 336 40.52 -12.19 -43.12
C LEU A 336 41.68 -12.55 -44.06
N PRO A 337 42.93 -12.50 -43.56
CA PRO A 337 43.98 -13.44 -43.93
C PRO A 337 44.46 -14.30 -42.75
N SER A 338 45.01 -15.46 -43.10
CA SER A 338 45.58 -16.52 -42.26
C SER A 338 47.01 -16.20 -41.78
N ASP A 339 47.39 -16.61 -40.56
CA ASP A 339 48.77 -17.06 -40.29
C ASP A 339 48.95 -17.89 -38.98
N ASN A 340 49.54 -19.07 -39.20
CA ASN A 340 50.62 -19.79 -38.48
C ASN A 340 50.77 -19.83 -36.93
N ASN A 341 50.97 -21.08 -36.48
CA ASN A 341 51.44 -21.54 -35.17
C ASN A 341 52.78 -20.90 -34.73
N SER A 342 52.83 -20.29 -33.53
CA SER A 342 53.91 -20.44 -32.52
C SER A 342 53.77 -19.43 -31.36
N THR A 343 52.84 -19.61 -30.40
CA THR A 343 52.85 -18.78 -29.16
C THR A 343 51.99 -19.29 -27.99
N THR A 344 51.73 -20.59 -27.86
CA THR A 344 50.75 -21.09 -26.88
C THR A 344 51.20 -21.09 -25.41
N ASN A 345 52.49 -20.87 -25.10
CA ASN A 345 52.96 -20.86 -23.70
C ASN A 345 53.07 -19.46 -23.05
N ASN A 346 52.97 -18.36 -23.81
CA ASN A 346 52.99 -16.99 -23.24
C ASN A 346 51.59 -16.36 -23.09
N LEU A 347 50.58 -16.83 -23.84
CA LEU A 347 49.20 -16.36 -23.65
C LEU A 347 48.55 -16.88 -22.37
N LEU A 348 48.83 -18.13 -21.98
CA LEU A 348 48.22 -18.73 -20.79
C LEU A 348 48.65 -18.01 -19.49
N PHE A 349 49.93 -17.60 -19.40
CA PHE A 349 50.45 -16.83 -18.28
C PHE A 349 49.88 -15.41 -18.22
N SER A 350 49.63 -14.77 -19.37
CA SER A 350 49.01 -13.44 -19.45
C SER A 350 47.56 -13.45 -18.97
N HIS A 351 46.76 -14.43 -19.41
CA HIS A 351 45.36 -14.56 -18.98
C HIS A 351 45.22 -14.88 -17.49
N ILE A 352 46.11 -15.69 -16.93
CA ILE A 352 46.12 -15.97 -15.49
C ILE A 352 46.48 -14.71 -14.69
N PHE A 353 47.46 -13.92 -15.15
CA PHE A 353 47.84 -12.69 -14.46
C PHE A 353 46.73 -11.63 -14.52
N ILE A 354 46.06 -11.49 -15.65
CA ILE A 354 44.89 -10.62 -15.82
C ILE A 354 43.74 -11.07 -14.93
N PHE A 355 43.47 -12.37 -14.83
CA PHE A 355 42.43 -12.91 -13.96
C PHE A 355 42.72 -12.65 -12.48
N ILE A 356 43.97 -12.84 -12.04
CA ILE A 356 44.41 -12.52 -10.68
C ILE A 356 44.26 -11.00 -10.41
N LEU A 357 44.59 -10.15 -11.37
CA LEU A 357 44.43 -8.71 -11.24
C LEU A 357 42.95 -8.31 -11.07
N TYR A 358 42.04 -8.88 -11.87
CA TYR A 358 40.60 -8.64 -11.71
C TYR A 358 40.05 -9.15 -10.39
N LEU A 359 40.53 -10.29 -9.90
CA LEU A 359 40.15 -10.83 -8.60
C LEU A 359 40.57 -9.88 -7.46
N ILE A 360 41.80 -9.36 -7.52
CA ILE A 360 42.32 -8.41 -6.52
C ILE A 360 41.53 -7.09 -6.56
N ILE A 361 41.21 -6.58 -7.76
CA ILE A 361 40.38 -5.38 -7.91
C ILE A 361 38.97 -5.62 -7.36
N GLY A 362 38.37 -6.77 -7.61
CA GLY A 362 37.05 -7.14 -7.08
C GLY A 362 37.05 -7.19 -5.55
N ILE A 363 38.08 -7.77 -4.95
CA ILE A 363 38.24 -7.83 -3.48
C ILE A 363 38.44 -6.42 -2.90
N LEU A 364 39.24 -5.56 -3.54
CA LEU A 364 39.44 -4.17 -3.11
C LEU A 364 38.14 -3.36 -3.18
N LEU A 365 37.38 -3.48 -4.26
CA LEU A 365 36.08 -2.81 -4.41
C LEU A 365 35.06 -3.31 -3.39
N PHE A 366 35.06 -4.61 -3.10
CA PHE A 366 34.22 -5.21 -2.07
C PHE A 366 34.59 -4.68 -0.67
N ILE A 367 35.88 -4.62 -0.33
CA ILE A 367 36.36 -4.05 0.94
C ILE A 367 35.97 -2.57 1.05
N ILE A 368 36.12 -1.79 -0.02
CA ILE A 368 35.73 -0.37 -0.04
C ILE A 368 34.22 -0.21 0.17
N PHE A 369 33.40 -1.02 -0.51
CA PHE A 369 31.94 -0.97 -0.40
C PHE A 369 31.46 -1.34 1.02
N PHE A 370 32.04 -2.40 1.62
CA PHE A 370 31.73 -2.79 3.00
C PHE A 370 32.26 -1.78 4.02
N SER A 371 33.43 -1.19 3.79
CA SER A 371 33.98 -0.13 4.64
C SER A 371 33.09 1.11 4.58
N HIS A 372 32.61 1.49 3.39
CA HIS A 372 31.71 2.64 3.21
C HIS A 372 30.34 2.40 3.87
N SER A 373 29.76 1.19 3.72
CA SER A 373 28.53 0.80 4.42
C SER A 373 28.68 0.85 5.95
N THR A 374 29.81 0.35 6.47
CA THR A 374 30.10 0.33 7.91
C THR A 374 30.35 1.75 8.46
N ILE A 375 31.03 2.60 7.69
CA ILE A 375 31.26 4.01 8.04
C ILE A 375 29.94 4.76 8.07
N ASN A 376 29.05 4.59 7.08
CA ASN A 376 27.75 5.27 7.05
C ASN A 376 26.85 4.82 8.21
N LYS A 377 26.86 3.54 8.59
CA LYS A 377 26.16 3.05 9.79
C LYS A 377 26.72 3.66 11.08
N ARG A 378 28.05 3.80 11.19
CA ARG A 378 28.68 4.43 12.37
C ARG A 378 28.45 5.93 12.43
N LEU A 379 28.38 6.62 11.28
CA LEU A 379 28.09 8.05 11.20
C LEU A 379 26.66 8.34 11.67
N ALA A 380 25.67 7.54 11.24
CA ALA A 380 24.27 7.66 11.69
C ALA A 380 24.12 7.43 13.21
N VAL A 381 24.87 6.49 13.78
CA VAL A 381 24.88 6.23 15.24
C VAL A 381 25.55 7.38 16.01
N LEU A 382 26.59 7.99 15.45
CA LEU A 382 27.26 9.15 16.04
C LEU A 382 26.39 10.41 15.97
N GLU A 383 25.69 10.65 14.84
CA GLU A 383 24.74 11.74 14.69
C GLU A 383 23.59 11.62 15.71
N ASN A 384 23.02 10.42 15.90
CA ASN A 384 22.01 10.19 16.94
C ASN A 384 22.55 10.38 18.36
N LYS A 385 23.79 9.98 18.66
CA LYS A 385 24.40 10.22 19.97
C LYS A 385 24.69 11.70 20.24
N ILE A 386 25.04 12.46 19.21
CA ILE A 386 25.26 13.91 19.33
C ILE A 386 23.91 14.62 19.51
N PHE A 387 22.88 14.22 18.77
CA PHE A 387 21.53 14.76 18.88
C PHE A 387 20.93 14.54 20.28
N ASN A 388 20.94 13.30 20.79
CA ASN A 388 20.40 12.99 22.12
C ASN A 388 21.17 13.66 23.27
N LYS A 389 22.46 13.98 23.06
CA LYS A 389 23.26 14.71 24.06
C LYS A 389 22.88 16.19 24.13
N ASN A 390 22.48 16.79 23.01
CA ASN A 390 22.02 18.18 22.96
C ASN A 390 20.60 18.29 23.54
N GLU A 391 19.73 17.31 23.28
CA GLU A 391 18.37 17.26 23.82
C GLU A 391 18.32 17.15 25.35
N GLY A 392 19.24 16.39 25.96
CA GLY A 392 19.39 16.37 27.42
C GLY A 392 19.90 17.69 28.04
N GLN A 393 20.49 18.59 27.25
CA GLN A 393 20.81 19.96 27.70
C GLN A 393 19.61 20.89 27.52
N ASP A 394 18.84 20.74 26.45
CA ASP A 394 17.65 21.55 26.18
C ASP A 394 16.51 21.24 27.18
N GLU A 395 16.29 19.96 27.54
CA GLU A 395 15.34 19.60 28.61
C GLU A 395 15.77 20.13 29.99
N ALA A 396 17.09 20.19 30.26
CA ALA A 396 17.59 20.75 31.51
C ALA A 396 17.39 22.28 31.57
N ILE A 397 17.48 22.97 30.43
CA ILE A 397 17.22 24.41 30.29
C ILE A 397 15.71 24.68 30.41
N GLU A 398 14.86 23.90 29.74
CA GLU A 398 13.40 24.05 29.79
C GLU A 398 12.85 23.81 31.21
N LYS A 399 13.35 22.76 31.90
CA LYS A 399 12.99 22.48 33.29
C LYS A 399 13.50 23.56 34.26
N SER A 400 14.69 24.11 34.01
CA SER A 400 15.20 25.28 34.75
C SER A 400 14.37 26.55 34.53
N CYS A 401 13.77 26.73 33.35
CA CYS A 401 12.92 27.88 33.03
C CYS A 401 11.53 27.78 33.68
N LEU A 402 10.99 26.55 33.81
CA LEU A 402 9.69 26.28 34.44
C LEU A 402 9.71 26.47 35.97
N ASP A 403 10.85 26.23 36.63
CA ASP A 403 10.98 26.35 38.10
C ASP A 403 11.22 27.81 38.58
N THR A 404 11.37 28.78 37.68
CA THR A 404 11.64 30.18 38.02
C THR A 404 10.37 30.95 38.43
N LYS A 405 10.36 31.57 39.63
CA LYS A 405 9.16 32.18 40.27
C LYS A 405 8.87 33.65 39.92
N THR A 406 9.64 34.30 39.06
CA THR A 406 9.44 35.73 38.72
C THR A 406 9.05 35.91 37.26
N SER A 407 7.96 36.66 37.00
CA SER A 407 7.35 36.79 35.65
C SER A 407 8.24 37.45 34.60
N GLU A 408 9.33 38.10 35.03
CA GLU A 408 10.26 38.80 34.14
C GLU A 408 11.33 37.85 33.55
N GLN A 409 11.73 36.81 34.28
CA GLN A 409 12.66 35.78 33.79
C GLN A 409 11.96 34.75 32.88
N GLN A 410 10.68 34.45 33.13
CA GLN A 410 9.86 33.62 32.24
C GLN A 410 9.66 34.22 30.83
N LYS A 411 9.77 35.55 30.68
CA LYS A 411 9.69 36.23 29.38
C LYS A 411 11.01 36.19 28.59
N ILE A 412 12.13 35.89 29.26
CA ILE A 412 13.47 35.86 28.65
C ILE A 412 13.84 34.45 28.15
N CYS A 413 13.29 33.39 28.76
CA CYS A 413 13.61 31.97 28.50
C CYS A 413 13.29 31.44 27.08
#